data_AF-A0A949JZ42-F1
#
_entry.id   AF-A0A949JZ42-F1
#
_cell.length_a   1.000
_cell.length_b   1.000
_cell.length_c   1.000
_cell.angle_alpha   90.00
_cell.angle_beta   90.00
_cell.angle_gamma   90.00
#
_symmetry.space_group_name_H-M   'P 1'
#
loop_
_entity.id
_entity.type
_entity.pdbx_description
1 polymer ?
#
loop_
_entity_poly.entity_id
_entity_poly.type
_entity_poly.pdbx_seq_one_letter_code
_entity_poly.pdbx_strand_id
1 'polypeptide(L)'
;MDEMKTLLSEELVGRLTTLCDDGYPYTAPVHFLYYENAIYLHGRSQGQKLDHINRNPKVCFEIDRLDALLTSSIPTPCKADTAYQSVIITGDAQIVDSYSLKREILCRLAAKYIEHMPEAPIPDAAVKNTGIIRITIRTMTGKYHSA
;
A
#
# COMPACT_ATOMS: atom_id res chain seq x y z
N MET A 1 11.26 10.12 12.60
CA MET A 1 11.00 9.07 11.59
C MET A 1 10.96 9.76 10.24
N ASP A 2 11.48 9.16 9.18
CA ASP A 2 11.46 9.69 7.80
C ASP A 2 10.01 10.03 7.39
N GLU A 3 9.74 11.22 6.84
CA GLU A 3 8.39 11.73 6.50
C GLU A 3 7.58 10.73 5.67
N MET A 4 8.24 10.06 4.70
CA MET A 4 7.58 9.05 3.86
C MET A 4 7.07 7.87 4.69
N LYS A 5 7.84 7.46 5.71
CA LYS A 5 7.49 6.33 6.58
C LYS A 5 6.35 6.70 7.52
N THR A 6 6.27 7.96 7.95
CA THR A 6 5.12 8.49 8.70
C THR A 6 3.87 8.40 7.84
N LEU A 7 3.92 8.89 6.61
CA LEU A 7 2.77 8.82 5.70
C LEU A 7 2.33 7.36 5.45
N LEU A 8 3.27 6.44 5.20
CA LEU A 8 2.97 5.01 5.05
C LEU A 8 2.36 4.34 6.30
N SER A 9 2.68 4.85 7.49
CA SER A 9 2.13 4.35 8.74
C SER A 9 0.70 4.82 8.98
N GLU A 10 0.38 6.05 8.56
CA GLU A 10 -0.91 6.70 8.81
C GLU A 10 -1.94 6.41 7.71
N GLU A 11 -1.52 6.33 6.45
CA GLU A 11 -2.44 6.11 5.33
C GLU A 11 -3.05 4.70 5.34
N LEU A 12 -4.36 4.64 5.10
CA LEU A 12 -5.13 3.40 5.18
C LEU A 12 -5.27 2.70 3.82
N VAL A 13 -5.21 3.46 2.72
CA VAL A 13 -5.39 2.93 1.36
C VAL A 13 -4.17 3.31 0.53
N GLY A 14 -3.65 2.35 -0.23
CA GLY A 14 -2.71 2.64 -1.30
C GLY A 14 -3.17 2.04 -2.62
N ARG A 15 -2.47 2.39 -3.70
CA ARG A 15 -2.77 1.94 -5.07
C ARG A 15 -1.63 1.06 -5.54
N LEU A 16 -1.94 -0.22 -5.73
CA LEU A 16 -1.02 -1.17 -6.36
C LEU A 16 -1.24 -1.15 -7.87
N THR A 17 -0.19 -0.84 -8.62
CA THR A 17 -0.15 -0.98 -10.07
C THR A 17 0.69 -2.18 -10.47
N THR A 18 0.10 -3.05 -11.28
CA THR A 18 0.71 -4.24 -11.89
C THR A 18 0.66 -4.13 -13.42
N LEU A 19 1.35 -5.01 -14.15
CA LEU A 19 1.28 -5.05 -15.61
C LEU A 19 0.43 -6.24 -16.09
N CYS A 20 -0.54 -5.95 -16.97
CA CYS A 20 -1.26 -6.95 -17.75
C CYS A 20 -0.36 -7.55 -18.85
N ASP A 21 -0.78 -8.66 -19.44
CA ASP A 21 -0.04 -9.33 -20.53
C ASP A 21 0.03 -8.50 -21.81
N ASP A 22 -1.01 -7.73 -22.08
CA ASP A 22 -1.12 -6.82 -23.21
C ASP A 22 -0.38 -5.49 -22.97
N GLY A 23 0.35 -5.38 -21.86
CA GLY A 23 1.20 -4.24 -21.51
C GLY A 23 0.46 -3.08 -20.83
N TYR A 24 -0.86 -3.18 -20.63
CA TYR A 24 -1.59 -2.14 -19.90
C TYR A 24 -1.30 -2.18 -18.39
N PRO A 25 -1.17 -1.02 -17.73
CA PRO A 25 -1.11 -0.97 -16.29
C PRO A 25 -2.48 -1.27 -15.68
N TYR A 26 -2.51 -2.10 -14.64
CA TYR A 26 -3.70 -2.39 -13.85
C TYR A 26 -3.49 -1.88 -12.42
N THR A 27 -4.24 -0.84 -12.04
CA THR A 27 -4.16 -0.20 -10.72
C THR A 27 -5.37 -0.55 -9.88
N ALA A 28 -5.13 -1.04 -8.66
CA ALA A 28 -6.18 -1.39 -7.71
C ALA A 28 -5.92 -0.76 -6.32
N PRO A 29 -6.96 -0.20 -5.66
CA PRO A 29 -6.84 0.24 -4.27
C PRO A 29 -6.70 -0.98 -3.35
N VAL A 30 -5.85 -0.88 -2.35
CA VAL A 30 -5.51 -1.95 -1.41
C VAL A 30 -5.26 -1.41 -0.01
N HIS A 31 -5.66 -2.19 1.00
CA HIS A 31 -5.11 -2.04 2.35
C HIS A 31 -3.68 -2.59 2.38
N PHE A 32 -2.83 -1.93 3.15
CA PHE A 32 -1.40 -2.21 3.18
C PHE A 32 -0.79 -1.99 4.56
N LEU A 33 0.36 -2.64 4.76
CA LEU A 33 1.23 -2.45 5.92
C LEU A 33 2.63 -2.14 5.41
N TYR A 34 3.23 -1.04 5.87
CA TYR A 34 4.67 -0.84 5.77
C TYR A 34 5.34 -1.46 7.00
N TYR A 35 6.20 -2.45 6.79
CA TYR A 35 6.90 -3.17 7.86
C TYR A 35 8.26 -3.65 7.37
N GLU A 36 9.31 -3.53 8.19
CA GLU A 36 10.68 -3.97 7.86
C GLU A 36 11.14 -3.61 6.44
N ASN A 37 10.93 -2.34 6.06
CA ASN A 37 11.30 -1.80 4.75
C ASN A 37 10.67 -2.53 3.55
N ALA A 38 9.45 -3.05 3.73
CA ALA A 38 8.63 -3.64 2.67
C ALA A 38 7.17 -3.21 2.80
N ILE A 39 6.43 -3.29 1.70
CA ILE A 39 4.97 -3.14 1.70
C ILE A 39 4.34 -4.52 1.67
N TYR A 40 3.37 -4.75 2.56
CA TYR A 40 2.61 -5.99 2.62
C TYR A 40 1.15 -5.74 2.35
N LEU A 41 0.56 -6.57 1.52
CA LEU A 41 -0.86 -6.54 1.15
C LEU A 41 -1.48 -7.89 1.52
N HIS A 42 -2.72 -7.88 1.99
CA HIS A 42 -3.51 -9.10 2.13
C HIS A 42 -4.53 -9.24 0.99
N GLY A 43 -5.05 -10.45 0.80
CA GLY A 43 -6.14 -10.68 -0.12
C GLY A 43 -6.37 -12.17 -0.37
N ARG A 44 -7.12 -12.47 -1.43
CA ARG A 44 -7.24 -13.84 -1.92
C ARG A 44 -5.91 -14.31 -2.48
N SER A 45 -5.61 -15.60 -2.36
CA SER A 45 -4.46 -16.26 -2.97
C SER A 45 -4.65 -16.58 -4.46
N GLN A 46 -5.65 -15.98 -5.10
CA GLN A 46 -5.95 -16.14 -6.53
C GLN A 46 -6.56 -14.85 -7.11
N GLY A 47 -6.48 -14.71 -8.43
CA GLY A 47 -7.11 -13.64 -9.21
C GLY A 47 -6.12 -12.76 -9.96
N GLN A 48 -6.66 -11.87 -10.79
CA GLN A 48 -5.91 -11.09 -11.79
C GLN A 48 -4.63 -10.42 -11.27
N LYS A 49 -4.67 -9.78 -10.09
CA LYS A 49 -3.50 -9.18 -9.43
C LYS A 49 -2.33 -10.17 -9.28
N LEU A 50 -2.62 -11.39 -8.82
CA LEU A 50 -1.61 -12.41 -8.58
C LEU A 50 -1.09 -13.00 -9.87
N ASP A 51 -1.97 -13.19 -10.86
CA ASP A 51 -1.58 -13.64 -12.19
C ASP A 51 -0.59 -12.65 -12.83
N HIS A 52 -0.85 -11.34 -12.68
CA HIS A 52 0.06 -10.30 -13.13
C HIS A 52 1.41 -10.38 -12.42
N ILE A 53 1.42 -10.45 -11.09
CA ILE A 53 2.65 -10.49 -10.28
C ILE A 53 3.49 -11.74 -10.59
N ASN A 54 2.86 -12.89 -10.74
CA ASN A 54 3.55 -14.15 -11.06
C ASN A 54 4.25 -14.10 -12.42
N ARG A 55 3.70 -13.35 -13.37
CA ARG A 55 4.30 -13.16 -14.71
C ARG A 55 5.36 -12.06 -14.71
N ASN A 56 5.08 -10.96 -14.02
CA ASN A 56 5.98 -9.83 -13.89
C ASN A 56 5.92 -9.25 -12.46
N PRO A 57 6.98 -9.46 -11.65
CA PRO A 57 6.98 -9.01 -10.26
C PRO A 57 7.12 -7.49 -10.14
N LYS A 58 7.48 -6.76 -11.21
CA LYS A 58 7.69 -5.31 -11.15
C LYS A 58 6.37 -4.60 -10.93
N VAL A 59 6.28 -3.86 -9.83
CA VAL A 59 5.09 -3.12 -9.43
C VAL A 59 5.42 -1.67 -9.07
N CYS A 60 4.39 -0.83 -9.15
CA CYS A 60 4.38 0.49 -8.53
C CYS A 60 3.34 0.49 -7.40
N PHE A 61 3.69 1.04 -6.26
CA PHE A 61 2.78 1.24 -5.14
C PHE A 61 2.78 2.72 -4.78
N GLU A 62 1.58 3.28 -4.59
CA GLU A 62 1.41 4.70 -4.34
C GLU A 62 0.46 4.93 -3.17
N ILE A 63 0.74 5.97 -2.38
CA ILE A 63 -0.18 6.55 -1.42
C ILE A 63 -0.15 8.07 -1.55
N ASP A 64 -1.27 8.70 -1.27
CA ASP A 64 -1.40 10.14 -1.20
C ASP A 64 -2.28 10.56 -0.03
N ARG A 65 -2.05 11.79 0.43
CA ARG A 65 -2.92 12.52 1.35
C ARG A 65 -3.16 13.91 0.78
N LEU A 66 -4.42 14.25 0.64
CA LEU A 66 -4.86 15.63 0.41
C LEU A 66 -4.94 16.35 1.76
N ASP A 67 -4.07 17.33 1.99
CA ASP A 67 -4.06 18.08 3.25
C ASP A 67 -5.05 19.26 3.22
N ALA A 68 -5.03 20.05 2.15
CA ALA A 68 -5.93 21.19 2.01
C ALA A 68 -6.08 21.66 0.56
N LEU A 69 -7.27 22.17 0.22
CA LEU A 69 -7.48 22.97 -0.97
C LEU A 69 -7.12 24.43 -0.66
N LEU A 70 -6.09 24.98 -1.31
CA LEU A 70 -5.58 26.33 -1.06
C LEU A 70 -6.41 27.36 -1.82
N THR A 71 -7.60 27.63 -1.31
CA THR A 71 -8.64 28.42 -2.00
C THR A 71 -8.82 29.84 -1.47
N SER A 72 -8.24 30.18 -0.32
CA SER A 72 -8.44 31.47 0.36
C SER A 72 -7.80 32.68 -0.35
N SER A 73 -6.92 32.43 -1.33
CA SER A 73 -6.14 33.46 -2.02
C SER A 73 -6.21 33.27 -3.54
N ILE A 74 -7.39 32.97 -4.08
CA ILE A 74 -7.61 32.82 -5.53
C ILE A 74 -8.08 34.16 -6.13
N PRO A 75 -7.18 35.04 -6.62
CA PRO A 75 -7.60 36.20 -7.41
C PRO A 75 -8.06 35.80 -8.81
N THR A 76 -7.68 34.61 -9.30
CA THR A 76 -8.13 34.03 -10.58
C THR A 76 -8.18 32.49 -10.50
N PRO A 77 -9.12 31.80 -11.19
CA PRO A 77 -9.26 30.34 -11.15
C PRO A 77 -7.97 29.55 -11.43
N CYS A 78 -7.04 30.12 -12.21
CA CYS A 78 -5.75 29.52 -12.55
C CYS A 78 -4.72 29.49 -11.40
N LYS A 79 -5.05 30.06 -10.24
CA LYS A 79 -4.20 30.06 -9.03
C LYS A 79 -4.75 29.20 -7.89
N ALA A 80 -5.76 28.36 -8.17
CA ALA A 80 -6.14 27.32 -7.24
C ALA A 80 -4.96 26.34 -7.07
N ASP A 81 -4.56 26.11 -5.83
CA ASP A 81 -3.45 25.22 -5.49
C ASP A 81 -3.91 24.23 -4.42
N THR A 82 -3.09 23.23 -4.10
CA THR A 82 -3.47 22.12 -3.21
C THR A 82 -2.28 21.65 -2.41
N ALA A 83 -2.40 21.67 -1.08
CA ALA A 83 -1.43 21.03 -0.21
C ALA A 83 -1.68 19.52 -0.19
N TYR A 84 -0.64 18.74 -0.44
CA TYR A 84 -0.70 17.28 -0.47
C TYR A 84 0.65 16.65 -0.17
N GLN A 85 0.59 15.37 0.17
CA GLN A 85 1.75 14.51 0.36
C GLN A 85 1.53 13.23 -0.44
N SER A 86 2.59 12.68 -0.99
CA SER A 86 2.52 11.40 -1.70
C SER A 86 3.82 10.64 -1.57
N VAL A 87 3.72 9.31 -1.59
CA VAL A 87 4.85 8.40 -1.66
C VAL A 87 4.63 7.47 -2.84
N ILE A 88 5.62 7.40 -3.73
CA ILE A 88 5.66 6.48 -4.86
C ILE A 88 6.80 5.48 -4.62
N ILE A 89 6.47 4.20 -4.67
CA ILE A 89 7.37 3.07 -4.49
C ILE A 89 7.41 2.26 -5.78
N THR A 90 8.61 1.96 -6.27
CA THR A 90 8.79 0.87 -7.23
C THR A 90 9.44 -0.31 -6.53
N GLY A 91 9.07 -1.52 -6.92
CA GLY A 91 9.56 -2.72 -6.26
C GLY A 91 9.24 -4.00 -6.99
N ASP A 92 9.72 -5.11 -6.41
CA ASP A 92 9.40 -6.46 -6.85
C ASP A 92 8.42 -7.09 -5.86
N ALA A 93 7.25 -7.49 -6.36
CA ALA A 93 6.20 -8.16 -5.62
C ALA A 93 6.37 -9.69 -5.66
N GLN A 94 6.10 -10.35 -4.54
CA GLN A 94 6.11 -11.81 -4.41
C GLN A 94 5.07 -12.29 -3.40
N ILE A 95 4.60 -13.51 -3.59
CA ILE A 95 3.71 -14.17 -2.62
C ILE A 95 4.55 -14.67 -1.44
N VAL A 96 4.03 -14.50 -0.23
CA VAL A 96 4.66 -15.03 0.99
C VAL A 96 4.09 -16.41 1.30
N ASP A 97 4.95 -17.42 1.27
CA ASP A 97 4.60 -18.81 1.62
C ASP A 97 4.86 -19.16 3.09
N SER A 98 5.73 -18.41 3.76
CA SER A 98 6.07 -18.66 5.17
C SER A 98 4.87 -18.44 6.08
N TYR A 99 4.40 -19.52 6.72
CA TYR A 99 3.27 -19.49 7.64
C TYR A 99 3.47 -18.51 8.81
N SER A 100 4.67 -18.49 9.40
CA SER A 100 4.99 -17.61 10.53
C SER A 100 4.94 -16.15 10.11
N LEU A 101 5.53 -15.82 8.95
CA LEU A 101 5.50 -14.46 8.42
C LEU A 101 4.07 -14.03 8.04
N LYS A 102 3.29 -14.92 7.40
CA LYS A 102 1.87 -14.62 7.10
C LYS A 102 1.10 -14.26 8.36
N ARG A 103 1.24 -15.06 9.42
CA ARG A 103 0.58 -14.80 10.71
C ARG A 103 0.98 -13.45 11.28
N GLU A 104 2.28 -13.17 11.32
CA GLU A 104 2.78 -11.89 11.83
C GLU A 104 2.20 -10.69 11.06
N ILE A 105 2.28 -10.73 9.73
CA ILE A 105 1.78 -9.65 8.87
C ILE A 105 0.27 -9.47 9.03
N LEU A 106 -0.50 -10.55 9.13
CA LEU A 106 -1.94 -10.47 9.36
C LEU A 106 -2.26 -9.85 10.73
N CYS A 107 -1.53 -10.19 11.79
CA CYS A 107 -1.71 -9.58 13.11
C CYS A 107 -1.42 -8.07 13.05
N ARG A 108 -0.33 -7.67 12.38
CA ARG A 108 0.05 -6.26 12.23
C ARG A 108 -0.94 -5.46 11.38
N LEU A 109 -1.45 -6.06 10.31
CA LEU A 109 -2.53 -5.48 9.51
C LEU A 109 -3.79 -5.31 10.39
N ALA A 110 -4.21 -6.36 11.11
CA ALA A 110 -5.37 -6.26 12.00
C ALA A 110 -5.19 -5.11 13.02
N ALA A 111 -4.03 -5.00 13.65
CA ALA A 111 -3.71 -3.91 14.58
C ALA A 111 -3.74 -2.51 13.93
N LYS A 112 -3.39 -2.39 12.64
CA LYS A 112 -3.45 -1.12 11.89
C LYS A 112 -4.90 -0.70 11.58
N TYR A 113 -5.79 -1.66 11.31
CA TYR A 113 -7.12 -1.37 10.74
C TYR A 113 -8.29 -1.58 11.70
N ILE A 114 -8.11 -2.30 12.80
CA ILE A 114 -9.17 -2.61 13.75
C ILE A 114 -8.93 -1.81 15.02
N GLU A 115 -9.77 -0.81 15.24
CA GLU A 115 -9.85 -0.11 16.51
C GLU A 115 -10.37 -1.08 17.59
N HIS A 116 -9.72 -1.10 18.77
CA HIS A 116 -10.01 -2.04 19.86
C HIS A 116 -9.92 -3.53 19.44
N MET A 117 -8.75 -3.93 18.94
CA MET A 117 -8.48 -5.30 18.53
C MET A 117 -8.80 -6.32 19.65
N PRO A 118 -9.59 -7.38 19.37
CA PRO A 118 -9.85 -8.43 20.35
C PRO A 118 -8.57 -9.13 20.80
N GLU A 119 -8.51 -9.53 22.08
CA GLU A 119 -7.45 -10.39 22.62
C GLU A 119 -7.61 -11.85 22.17
N ALA A 120 -7.73 -12.08 20.87
CA ALA A 120 -7.85 -13.39 20.27
C ALA A 120 -6.82 -13.54 19.13
N PRO A 121 -6.13 -14.69 19.04
CA PRO A 121 -5.23 -14.94 17.92
C PRO A 121 -6.00 -15.06 16.62
N ILE A 122 -5.37 -14.68 15.50
CA ILE A 122 -5.92 -14.94 14.18
C ILE A 122 -6.04 -16.46 13.97
N PRO A 123 -7.23 -16.98 13.61
CA PRO A 123 -7.43 -18.42 13.42
C PRO A 123 -6.51 -19.00 12.34
N ASP A 124 -5.99 -20.21 12.57
CA ASP A 124 -5.10 -20.93 11.64
C ASP A 124 -5.70 -21.06 10.22
N ALA A 125 -7.01 -21.31 10.13
CA ALA A 125 -7.72 -21.39 8.86
C ALA A 125 -7.64 -20.06 8.08
N ALA A 126 -7.77 -18.92 8.76
CA ALA A 126 -7.65 -17.61 8.15
C ALA A 126 -6.22 -17.34 7.65
N VAL A 127 -5.20 -17.74 8.43
CA VAL A 127 -3.79 -17.62 8.02
C VAL A 127 -3.50 -18.47 6.77
N LYS A 128 -4.03 -19.70 6.71
CA LYS A 128 -3.86 -20.59 5.55
C LYS A 128 -4.53 -20.03 4.29
N ASN A 129 -5.75 -19.54 4.42
CA ASN A 129 -6.59 -19.14 3.29
C ASN A 129 -6.35 -17.71 2.78
N THR A 130 -5.60 -16.88 3.53
CA THR A 130 -5.30 -15.51 3.11
C THR A 130 -3.97 -15.46 2.36
N GLY A 131 -3.95 -14.87 1.17
CA GLY A 131 -2.73 -14.57 0.44
C GLY A 131 -2.07 -13.31 1.00
N ILE A 132 -0.74 -13.33 1.15
CA ILE A 132 0.06 -12.15 1.48
C ILE A 132 1.00 -11.88 0.31
N ILE A 133 1.01 -10.64 -0.16
CA ILE A 133 1.96 -10.13 -1.14
C ILE A 133 2.94 -9.24 -0.41
N ARG A 134 4.23 -9.49 -0.61
CA ARG A 134 5.33 -8.62 -0.17
C ARG A 134 5.88 -7.87 -1.37
N ILE A 135 6.02 -6.56 -1.26
CA ILE A 135 6.74 -5.71 -2.21
C ILE A 135 8.07 -5.35 -1.57
N THR A 136 9.15 -5.87 -2.14
CA THR A 136 10.50 -5.44 -1.79
C THR A 136 10.77 -4.10 -2.48
N ILE A 137 11.01 -3.06 -1.68
CA ILE A 137 11.20 -1.70 -2.16
C ILE A 137 12.53 -1.61 -2.92
N ARG A 138 12.48 -1.13 -4.17
CA ARG A 138 13.66 -0.73 -4.95
C ARG A 138 13.91 0.76 -4.83
N THR A 139 12.87 1.56 -5.07
CA THR A 139 12.91 3.01 -4.91
C THR A 139 11.69 3.47 -4.12
N MET A 140 11.85 4.54 -3.38
CA MET A 140 10.78 5.21 -2.64
C MET A 140 11.05 6.71 -2.72
N THR A 141 10.10 7.45 -3.28
CA THR A 141 10.20 8.90 -3.45
C THR A 141 8.97 9.58 -2.87
N GLY A 142 9.19 10.66 -2.12
CA GLY A 142 8.14 11.48 -1.54
C GLY A 142 7.97 12.79 -2.33
N LYS A 143 6.74 13.28 -2.45
CA LYS A 143 6.45 14.63 -2.91
C LYS A 143 5.53 15.30 -1.92
N TYR A 144 5.90 16.51 -1.51
CA TYR A 144 5.21 17.29 -0.49
C TYR A 144 4.99 18.69 -1.03
N HIS A 145 3.74 19.15 -0.95
CA HIS A 145 3.36 20.53 -1.22
C HIS A 145 2.59 21.04 -0.03
N SER A 146 3.08 22.12 0.56
CA SER A 146 2.49 22.75 1.73
C SER A 146 1.96 24.13 1.37
N ALA A 147 1.03 24.65 2.17
CA ALA A 147 0.51 26.01 2.06
C ALA A 147 1.59 27.08 2.29
#